data_AF-A1TN39-F1
#
_entry.id   AF-A1TN39-F1
#
_cell.length_a   1.000
_cell.length_b   1.000
_cell.length_c   1.000
_cell.angle_alpha   90.00
_cell.angle_beta   90.00
_cell.angle_gamma   90.00
#
_symmetry.space_group_name_H-M   'P 1'
#
loop_
_entity.id
_entity.type
_entity.pdbx_description
1 polymer ?
#
loop_
_entity_poly.entity_id
_entity_poly.type
_entity_poly.pdbx_seq_one_letter_code
_entity_poly.pdbx_strand_id
1 'polypeptide(L)'
;MQTISSQHFLDDDIVAAKLAAQDFEVSVSPEFEFDGQVIRVVLDGHHSLAAAKLAGVEPEWVTADATKNDTVALLERGDIETFLEATWGDGDYYNVDTKECVW
;
A
#
# COMPACT_ATOMS: atom_id res chain seq x y z
N MET A 1 11.45 -7.36 -3.36
CA MET A 1 10.29 -7.00 -2.53
C MET A 1 9.21 -6.44 -3.44
N GLN A 2 7.97 -6.88 -3.29
CA GLN A 2 6.83 -6.29 -4.01
C GLN A 2 6.04 -5.36 -3.08
N THR A 3 5.48 -4.29 -3.64
CA THR A 3 4.47 -3.48 -2.95
C THR A 3 3.12 -3.78 -3.58
N ILE A 4 2.13 -4.13 -2.76
CA ILE A 4 0.80 -4.49 -3.23
C ILE A 4 -0.27 -3.56 -2.66
N SER A 5 -1.38 -3.42 -3.36
CA SER A 5 -2.55 -2.67 -2.92
C SER A 5 -3.81 -3.36 -3.40
N SER A 6 -4.90 -3.20 -2.66
CA SER A 6 -6.26 -3.66 -3.02
C SER A 6 -7.19 -2.49 -3.35
N GLN A 7 -6.67 -1.25 -3.44
CA GLN A 7 -7.42 -0.07 -3.86
C GLN A 7 -7.13 0.24 -5.33
N HIS A 8 -8.18 0.20 -6.14
CA HIS A 8 -8.17 0.45 -7.57
C HIS A 8 -8.71 1.85 -7.88
N PHE A 9 -9.72 2.31 -7.13
CA PHE A 9 -10.25 3.64 -7.32
C PHE A 9 -9.27 4.72 -6.84
N LEU A 10 -8.96 5.65 -7.74
CA LEU A 10 -8.20 6.87 -7.45
C LEU A 10 -9.03 8.07 -7.91
N ASP A 11 -9.03 9.11 -7.09
CA ASP A 11 -9.73 10.36 -7.36
C ASP A 11 -8.71 11.35 -7.95
N ASP A 12 -8.92 11.73 -9.21
CA ASP A 12 -8.00 12.59 -9.96
C ASP A 12 -7.79 13.96 -9.30
N ASP A 13 -8.81 14.51 -8.63
CA ASP A 13 -8.69 15.81 -7.94
C ASP A 13 -7.79 15.68 -6.69
N ILE A 14 -7.91 14.56 -5.96
CA ILE A 14 -7.03 14.26 -4.82
C ILE A 14 -5.60 14.03 -5.31
N VAL A 15 -5.40 13.24 -6.38
CA VAL A 15 -4.07 13.01 -6.96
C VAL A 15 -3.43 14.33 -7.41
N ALA A 16 -4.19 15.19 -8.09
CA ALA A 16 -3.70 16.50 -8.53
C ALA A 16 -3.33 17.40 -7.34
N ALA A 17 -4.12 17.38 -6.26
CA ALA A 17 -3.82 18.12 -5.04
C ALA A 17 -2.53 17.62 -4.35
N LYS A 18 -2.35 16.29 -4.24
CA LYS A 18 -1.13 15.68 -3.70
C LYS A 18 0.11 16.01 -4.54
N LEU A 19 -0.02 15.93 -5.86
CA LEU A 19 1.03 16.30 -6.82
C LEU A 19 1.44 17.77 -6.67
N ALA A 20 0.47 18.68 -6.58
CA ALA A 20 0.72 20.11 -6.41
C ALA A 20 1.39 20.43 -5.05
N ALA A 21 1.01 19.69 -4.00
CA ALA A 21 1.59 19.82 -2.66
C ALA A 21 2.96 19.12 -2.53
N GLN A 22 3.37 18.30 -3.50
CA GLN A 22 4.49 17.36 -3.39
C GLN A 22 4.38 16.45 -2.17
N ASP A 23 3.15 16.07 -1.84
CA ASP A 23 2.84 15.14 -0.75
C ASP A 23 2.84 13.71 -1.31
N PHE A 24 3.96 13.03 -1.09
CA PHE A 24 4.24 11.69 -1.61
C PHE A 24 4.43 10.65 -0.51
N GLU A 25 3.96 10.94 0.71
CA GLU A 25 4.02 10.00 1.83
C GLU A 25 3.04 8.84 1.60
N VAL A 26 3.54 7.61 1.72
CA VAL A 26 2.77 6.37 1.55
C VAL A 26 3.02 5.46 2.73
N SER A 27 1.96 5.16 3.48
CA SER A 27 2.01 4.27 4.64
C SER A 27 1.93 2.82 4.17
N VAL A 28 2.89 1.99 4.61
CA VAL A 28 2.98 0.58 4.22
C VAL A 28 3.09 -0.33 5.44
N SER A 29 2.68 -1.58 5.30
CA SER A 29 2.94 -2.61 6.31
C SER A 29 4.44 -2.90 6.44
N PRO A 30 4.87 -3.55 7.54
CA PRO A 30 6.13 -4.28 7.54
C PRO A 30 6.18 -5.30 6.40
N GLU A 31 7.39 -5.67 5.99
CA GLU A 31 7.59 -6.74 5.02
C GLU A 31 7.23 -8.11 5.64
N PHE A 32 6.58 -8.96 4.86
CA PHE A 32 6.26 -10.34 5.25
C PHE A 32 6.40 -11.29 4.05
N GLU A 33 6.54 -12.58 4.32
CA GLU A 33 6.60 -13.61 3.30
C GLU A 33 5.19 -14.12 2.98
N PHE A 34 4.83 -14.11 1.69
CA PHE A 34 3.58 -14.65 1.18
C PHE A 34 3.86 -15.39 -0.13
N ASP A 35 3.45 -16.65 -0.23
CA ASP A 35 3.72 -17.53 -1.39
C ASP A 35 5.19 -17.53 -1.87
N GLY A 36 6.14 -17.56 -0.92
CA GLY A 36 7.58 -17.57 -1.19
C GLY A 36 8.14 -16.24 -1.69
N GLN A 37 7.38 -15.15 -1.58
CA GLN A 37 7.77 -13.81 -1.99
C GLN A 37 7.72 -12.85 -0.81
N VAL A 38 8.71 -11.95 -0.73
CA VAL A 38 8.71 -10.86 0.26
C VAL A 38 7.88 -9.70 -0.29
N ILE A 39 6.78 -9.40 0.39
CA ILE A 39 5.81 -8.37 0.01
C ILE A 39 5.55 -7.38 1.15
N ARG A 40 4.97 -6.23 0.82
CA ARG A 40 4.36 -5.29 1.77
C ARG A 40 3.08 -4.70 1.18
N VAL A 41 2.13 -4.32 2.02
CA VAL A 41 0.85 -3.75 1.62
C VAL A 41 0.87 -2.23 1.77
N VAL A 42 0.30 -1.51 0.79
CA VAL A 42 -0.06 -0.09 0.95
C VAL A 42 -1.27 -0.01 1.88
N LEU A 43 -1.07 0.59 3.05
CA LEU A 43 -2.10 0.75 4.07
C LEU A 43 -2.86 2.08 3.89
N ASP A 44 -2.14 3.13 3.46
CA ASP A 44 -2.71 4.44 3.16
C ASP A 44 -1.79 5.21 2.20
N GLY A 45 -2.27 6.31 1.62
CA GLY A 45 -1.51 7.16 0.70
C GLY A 45 -1.57 6.69 -0.75
N HIS A 46 -2.60 5.97 -1.17
CA HIS A 46 -2.79 5.51 -2.56
C HIS A 46 -2.77 6.66 -3.58
N HIS A 47 -3.42 7.79 -3.29
CA HIS A 47 -3.35 8.99 -4.14
C HIS A 47 -1.98 9.64 -4.12
N SER A 48 -1.27 9.62 -2.98
CA SER A 48 0.12 10.09 -2.87
C SER A 48 1.06 9.23 -3.73
N LEU A 49 0.86 7.91 -3.73
CA LEU A 49 1.59 6.97 -4.58
C LEU A 49 1.34 7.24 -6.07
N ALA A 50 0.08 7.47 -6.46
CA ALA A 50 -0.26 7.85 -7.82
C ALA A 50 0.37 9.19 -8.23
N ALA A 51 0.35 10.18 -7.32
CA ALA A 51 0.97 11.48 -7.54
C ALA A 51 2.50 11.38 -7.72
N ALA A 52 3.18 10.58 -6.90
CA ALA A 52 4.62 10.32 -7.05
C ALA A 52 4.96 9.68 -8.41
N LYS A 53 4.15 8.71 -8.85
CA LYS A 53 4.27 8.08 -10.18
C LYS A 53 4.10 9.09 -11.31
N LEU A 54 3.12 9.99 -11.21
CA LEU A 54 2.92 11.06 -12.19
C LEU A 54 4.08 12.07 -12.21
N ALA A 55 4.66 12.38 -11.04
CA ALA A 55 5.82 13.24 -10.93
C ALA A 55 7.13 12.57 -11.40
N GLY A 56 7.13 11.24 -11.58
CA GLY A 56 8.34 10.47 -11.91
C GLY A 56 9.35 10.42 -10.77
N VAL A 57 8.88 10.47 -9.52
CA VAL A 57 9.71 10.41 -8.30
C VAL A 57 9.38 9.19 -7.46
N GLU A 58 10.33 8.80 -6.61
CA GLU A 58 10.06 7.78 -5.59
C GLU A 58 9.17 8.36 -4.48
N PRO A 59 8.11 7.64 -4.06
CA PRO A 59 7.32 8.05 -2.90
C PRO A 59 8.12 7.88 -1.61
N GLU A 60 7.68 8.59 -0.56
CA GLU A 60 8.21 8.47 0.78
C GLU A 60 7.52 7.32 1.51
N TRP A 61 8.19 6.17 1.59
CA TRP A 61 7.66 4.98 2.25
C TRP A 61 7.77 5.09 3.77
N VAL A 62 6.63 5.07 4.45
CA VAL A 62 6.54 5.05 5.92
C VAL A 62 6.00 3.71 6.39
N THR A 63 6.84 2.90 7.01
CA THR A 63 6.41 1.62 7.57
C THR A 63 5.59 1.85 8.85
N ALA A 64 4.35 1.41 8.85
CA ALA A 64 3.47 1.44 10.01
C ALA A 64 3.84 0.33 11.00
N ASP A 65 3.69 0.63 12.29
CA ASP A 65 3.65 -0.35 13.36
C ASP A 65 2.21 -0.49 13.91
N ALA A 66 2.01 -1.41 14.85
CA ALA A 66 0.71 -1.64 15.49
C ALA A 66 0.13 -0.41 16.22
N THR A 67 0.92 0.64 16.49
CA THR A 67 0.45 1.89 17.09
C THR A 67 -0.10 2.87 16.05
N LYS A 68 0.35 2.75 14.80
CA LYS A 68 -0.09 3.57 13.65
C LYS A 68 -1.21 2.91 12.87
N ASN A 69 -1.22 1.58 12.78
CA ASN A 69 -2.29 0.81 12.17
C ASN A 69 -2.44 -0.51 12.93
N ASP A 70 -3.57 -0.71 13.58
CA ASP A 70 -3.82 -1.87 14.45
C ASP A 70 -3.87 -3.21 13.70
N THR A 71 -4.17 -3.18 12.39
CA THR A 71 -4.11 -4.38 11.55
C THR A 71 -2.70 -4.97 11.47
N VAL A 72 -1.65 -4.15 11.64
CA VAL A 72 -0.25 -4.63 11.68
C VAL A 72 -0.02 -5.62 12.83
N ALA A 73 -0.79 -5.53 13.92
CA ALA A 73 -0.71 -6.52 14.99
C ALA A 73 -1.12 -7.93 14.53
N LEU A 74 -1.91 -8.08 13.45
CA LEU A 74 -2.23 -9.38 12.85
C LEU A 74 -0.99 -9.98 12.17
N LEU A 75 -0.23 -9.17 11.41
CA LEU A 75 1.05 -9.58 10.82
C LEU A 75 2.07 -10.00 11.89
N GLU A 76 2.20 -9.21 12.97
CA GLU A 76 3.12 -9.53 14.08
C GLU A 76 2.80 -10.87 14.75
N ARG A 77 1.54 -11.31 14.69
CA ARG A 77 1.07 -12.60 15.19
C ARG A 77 1.17 -13.73 14.15
N GLY A 78 1.60 -13.43 12.93
CA GLY A 78 1.68 -14.36 11.81
C GLY A 78 0.33 -14.67 11.16
N ASP A 79 -0.71 -13.89 11.44
CA ASP A 79 -2.06 -14.06 10.89
C ASP A 79 -2.21 -13.27 9.59
N ILE A 80 -1.51 -13.74 8.56
CA ILE A 80 -1.37 -13.04 7.27
C ILE A 80 -2.70 -12.94 6.53
N GLU A 81 -3.50 -14.01 6.52
CA GLU A 81 -4.79 -14.03 5.81
C GLU A 81 -5.74 -13.00 6.41
N THR A 82 -5.90 -13.00 7.74
CA THR A 82 -6.76 -12.02 8.42
C THR A 82 -6.23 -10.60 8.23
N PHE A 83 -4.92 -10.41 8.14
CA PHE A 83 -4.34 -9.11 7.82
C PHE A 83 -4.71 -8.63 6.41
N LEU A 84 -4.60 -9.51 5.39
CA LEU A 84 -4.98 -9.21 4.01
C LEU A 84 -6.48 -8.91 3.93
N GLU A 85 -7.34 -9.71 4.57
CA GLU A 85 -8.77 -9.43 4.65
C GLU A 85 -9.07 -8.09 5.35
N ALA A 86 -8.39 -7.78 6.46
CA ALA A 86 -8.62 -6.57 7.24
C ALA A 86 -8.13 -5.29 6.55
N THR A 87 -7.18 -5.41 5.62
CA THR A 87 -6.63 -4.28 4.85
C THR A 87 -7.15 -4.25 3.41
N TRP A 88 -8.13 -5.09 3.10
CA TRP A 88 -8.76 -5.16 1.79
C TRP A 88 -9.58 -3.90 1.48
N GLY A 89 -9.40 -3.38 0.27
CA GLY A 89 -10.01 -2.14 -0.21
C GLY A 89 -11.25 -2.38 -1.06
N ASP A 90 -11.10 -2.23 -2.39
CA ASP A 90 -12.21 -2.28 -3.34
C ASP A 90 -12.04 -3.33 -4.45
N GLY A 91 -10.96 -4.12 -4.43
CA GLY A 91 -10.72 -5.21 -5.37
C GLY A 91 -9.53 -6.10 -4.98
N ASP A 92 -9.19 -7.05 -5.86
CA ASP A 92 -8.07 -7.97 -5.66
C ASP A 92 -6.77 -7.21 -5.36
N TYR A 93 -5.92 -7.79 -4.53
CA TYR A 93 -4.58 -7.25 -4.35
C TYR A 93 -3.79 -7.38 -5.63
N TYR A 94 -3.12 -6.31 -6.02
CA TYR A 94 -2.28 -6.27 -7.20
C TYR A 94 -0.92 -5.66 -6.88
N ASN A 95 0.10 -6.07 -7.63
CA ASN A 95 1.40 -5.43 -7.62
C ASN A 95 1.26 -4.00 -8.17
N VAL A 96 1.63 -3.00 -7.37
CA VAL A 96 1.37 -1.59 -7.72
C VAL A 96 2.05 -1.14 -9.02
N ASP A 97 3.13 -1.82 -9.42
CA ASP A 97 3.95 -1.52 -10.59
C ASP A 97 3.56 -2.35 -11.81
N THR A 98 3.40 -3.67 -11.67
CA THR A 98 3.07 -4.56 -12.80
C THR A 98 1.58 -4.69 -13.07
N LYS A 99 0.74 -4.33 -12.10
CA LYS A 99 -0.73 -4.52 -12.10
C LYS A 99 -1.18 -5.98 -12.14
N GLU A 100 -0.26 -6.91 -11.90
CA GLU A 100 -0.58 -8.33 -11.78
C GLU A 100 -1.30 -8.60 -10.46
N CYS A 101 -2.35 -9.42 -10.50
CA CYS A 101 -3.08 -9.89 -9.33
C CYS A 101 -2.18 -10.78 -8.46
N VAL A 102 -2.30 -10.63 -7.15
CA VAL A 102 -1.48 -11.30 -6.11
C VAL A 102 -2.33 -12.11 -5.14
N TRP A 103 -3.48 -11.58 -4.70
CA TRP A 103 -4.41 -12.23 -3.78
C TRP A 103 -5.85 -11.79 -4.08
#